data_AF-I0FFI2-F1
#
_entry.id   AF-I0FFI2-F1
#
_cell.length_a   1.000
_cell.length_b   1.000
_cell.length_c   1.000
_cell.angle_alpha   90.00
_cell.angle_beta   90.00
_cell.angle_gamma   90.00
#
_symmetry.space_group_name_H-M   'P 1'
#
loop_
_entity.id
_entity.type
_entity.pdbx_description
1 polymer ?
#
loop_
_entity_poly.entity_id
_entity_poly.type
_entity_poly.pdbx_seq_one_letter_code
_entity_poly.pdbx_strand_id
1 'polypeptide(L)' 'MQHQQDSVSVDALVKGIKEIVEVVLKKDEGNAEAIRTKDEQQKSIGKLFAKASDNASEAEAAAASATIEGR' A
#
# COMPACT_ATOMS: atom_id res chain seq x y z
N MET A 1 17.99 -3.55 -16.03
CA MET A 1 18.78 -3.21 -14.82
C MET A 1 18.16 -2.08 -13.98
N GLN A 2 17.37 -1.14 -14.54
CA GLN A 2 16.80 -0.01 -13.77
C GLN A 2 15.67 -0.41 -12.79
N HIS A 3 14.83 -1.40 -13.11
CA HIS A 3 13.71 -1.80 -12.24
C HIS A 3 14.09 -2.53 -10.94
N GLN A 4 15.34 -2.99 -10.79
CA GLN A 4 15.75 -3.78 -9.61
C GLN A 4 15.97 -2.90 -8.36
N GLN A 5 16.30 -1.62 -8.54
CA GLN A 5 16.55 -0.68 -7.45
C GLN A 5 15.25 -0.23 -6.76
N ASP A 6 14.17 -0.11 -7.53
CA ASP A 6 12.86 0.30 -7.02
C ASP A 6 12.30 -0.75 -6.05
N SER A 7 12.48 -2.03 -6.36
CA SER A 7 12.06 -3.14 -5.48
C SER A 7 12.79 -3.10 -4.14
N VAL A 8 14.10 -2.89 -4.16
CA VAL A 8 14.94 -2.82 -2.94
C VAL A 8 14.51 -1.64 -2.06
N SER A 9 14.22 -0.49 -2.67
CA SER A 9 13.76 0.69 -1.92
C SER A 9 12.38 0.47 -1.28
N VAL A 10 11.43 -0.15 -2.01
CA VAL A 10 10.10 -0.48 -1.49
C VAL A 10 10.20 -1.50 -0.35
N ASP A 11 11.01 -2.54 -0.52
CA ASP A 11 11.23 -3.56 0.52
C ASP A 11 11.83 -2.95 1.79
N ALA A 12 12.79 -2.04 1.67
CA ALA A 12 13.38 -1.33 2.80
C ALA A 12 12.35 -0.45 3.53
N LEU A 13 11.50 0.26 2.78
CA LEU A 13 10.43 1.08 3.36
C LEU A 13 9.42 0.23 4.13
N VAL A 14 8.96 -0.87 3.54
CA VAL A 14 8.01 -1.79 4.19
C VAL A 14 8.58 -2.39 5.46
N LYS A 15 9.87 -2.79 5.46
CA LYS A 15 10.55 -3.29 6.67
C LYS A 15 10.64 -2.24 7.76
N GLY A 16 11.08 -1.02 7.43
CA GLY A 16 11.18 0.06 8.42
C GLY A 16 9.83 0.41 9.05
N ILE A 17 8.74 0.44 8.26
CA ILE A 17 7.38 0.67 8.80
C ILE A 17 6.98 -0.45 9.76
N LYS A 18 7.25 -1.72 9.42
CA LYS A 18 6.93 -2.87 10.30
C LYS A 18 7.66 -2.77 11.63
N GLU A 19 8.96 -2.47 11.61
CA GLU A 19 9.75 -2.29 12.84
C GLU A 19 9.19 -1.16 13.72
N ILE A 20 8.81 -0.02 13.13
CA ILE A 20 8.16 1.08 13.87
C ILE A 20 6.84 0.62 14.49
N VAL A 21 6.00 -0.07 13.73
CA VAL A 21 4.69 -0.56 14.19
C VAL A 21 4.86 -1.57 15.32
N GLU A 22 5.83 -2.49 15.24
CA GLU A 22 6.13 -3.46 16.31
C GLU A 22 6.59 -2.77 17.60
N VAL A 23 7.36 -1.69 17.51
CA VAL A 23 7.81 -0.91 18.68
C VAL A 23 6.67 -0.11 19.30
N VAL A 24 5.75 0.42 18.49
CA VAL A 24 4.68 1.32 18.95
C VAL A 24 3.43 0.56 19.41
N LEU A 25 3.10 -0.57 18.78
CA LEU A 25 1.97 -1.40 19.19
C LEU A 25 2.29 -2.08 20.52
N LYS A 26 1.63 -1.61 21.59
CA LYS A 26 1.62 -2.35 22.85
C LYS A 26 0.86 -3.67 22.64
N LYS A 27 1.18 -4.66 23.48
CA LYS A 27 0.51 -5.96 23.49
C LYS A 27 -1.02 -5.75 23.50
N ASP A 28 -1.69 -6.28 22.48
CA ASP A 28 -3.15 -6.24 22.29
C ASP A 28 -3.77 -4.86 21.97
N GLU A 29 -3.00 -3.78 21.70
CA GLU A 29 -3.53 -2.45 21.34
C GLU A 29 -3.72 -2.23 19.82
N GLY A 30 -3.37 -3.21 18.99
CA GLY A 30 -3.58 -3.14 17.54
C GLY A 30 -3.07 -4.39 16.82
N ASN A 31 -3.21 -4.40 15.49
CA ASN A 31 -2.77 -5.50 14.64
C ASN A 31 -1.92 -4.94 13.50
N ALA A 32 -0.63 -5.30 13.47
CA ALA A 32 0.31 -4.89 12.43
C ALA A 32 -0.07 -5.39 11.03
N GLU A 33 -0.91 -6.43 10.95
CA GLU A 33 -1.43 -7.01 9.72
C GLU A 33 -2.81 -6.47 9.33
N ALA A 34 -3.35 -5.50 10.06
CA ALA A 34 -4.66 -4.92 9.74
C ALA A 34 -4.63 -4.18 8.40
N ILE A 35 -5.33 -4.72 7.40
CA ILE A 35 -5.52 -4.05 6.10
C ILE A 35 -6.85 -3.29 6.14
N ARG A 36 -6.80 -1.97 5.93
CA ARG A 36 -7.99 -1.10 5.92
C ARG A 36 -8.79 -1.16 4.61
N THR A 37 -8.17 -1.61 3.53
CA THR A 37 -8.77 -1.74 2.20
C THR A 37 -9.49 -3.08 2.04
N LYS A 38 -10.78 -3.03 1.66
CA LYS A 38 -11.57 -4.24 1.36
C LYS A 38 -11.03 -4.94 0.11
N ASP A 39 -11.23 -6.26 0.00
CA ASP A 39 -10.76 -7.08 -1.12
C ASP A 39 -11.17 -6.52 -2.51
N GLU A 40 -12.35 -5.91 -2.63
CA GLU A 40 -12.76 -5.30 -3.91
C GLU A 40 -11.93 -4.06 -4.29
N GLN A 41 -11.49 -3.27 -3.31
CA GLN A 41 -10.68 -2.07 -3.53
C GLN A 41 -9.23 -2.44 -3.89
N GLN A 42 -8.72 -3.54 -3.33
CA GLN A 42 -7.39 -4.04 -3.68
C GLN A 42 -7.30 -4.46 -5.16
N LYS A 43 -8.39 -5.00 -5.72
CA LYS A 43 -8.45 -5.42 -7.15
C LYS A 43 -8.39 -4.23 -8.12
N SER A 44 -9.04 -3.10 -7.81
CA SER A 44 -9.02 -1.92 -8.67
C SER A 44 -7.73 -1.10 -8.52
N ILE A 45 -7.12 -1.06 -7.33
CA ILE A 45 -5.82 -0.38 -7.08
C ILE A 45 -4.71 -0.94 -7.97
N GLY A 46 -4.71 -2.24 -8.26
CA GLY A 46 -3.72 -2.86 -9.14
C GLY A 46 -3.65 -2.24 -10.55
N LYS A 47 -4.75 -1.63 -11.02
CA LYS A 47 -4.80 -0.95 -12.33
C LYS A 47 -3.98 0.35 -12.37
N LEU A 48 -3.66 0.95 -11.22
CA LEU A 48 -2.79 2.15 -11.16
C LEU A 48 -1.34 1.82 -11.55
N PHE A 49 -0.96 0.56 -11.38
CA PHE A 49 0.36 0.04 -11.69
C PHE A 49 0.35 -0.85 -12.93
N ALA A 50 -0.80 -0.95 -13.61
CA ALA A 50 -0.93 -1.69 -14.85
C ALA A 50 -0.27 -0.96 -16.02
N LYS A 51 -0.20 -1.62 -17.16
CA LYS A 51 0.25 -0.98 -18.39
C LYS A 51 -0.77 0.08 -18.82
N ALA A 52 -0.32 1.10 -19.55
CA ALA A 52 -1.15 2.22 -19.98
C ALA A 52 -2.49 1.84 -20.64
N SER A 53 -2.54 0.68 -21.29
CA SER A 53 -3.75 0.10 -21.90
C SER A 53 -4.84 -0.32 -20.90
N ASP A 54 -4.44 -0.62 -19.66
CA ASP A 54 -5.26 -1.20 -18.59
C ASP A 54 -5.29 -0.31 -17.33
N ASN A 55 -4.96 0.99 -17.52
CA ASN A 55 -4.84 1.95 -16.44
C ASN A 55 -6.16 2.17 -15.68
N ALA A 56 -6.02 2.52 -14.41
CA ALA A 56 -7.14 2.87 -13.56
C ALA A 56 -7.86 4.14 -14.03
N SER A 57 -9.17 4.19 -13.81
CA SER A 57 -9.97 5.41 -13.93
C SER A 57 -9.58 6.43 -12.85
N GLU A 58 -9.86 7.72 -13.08
CA GLU A 58 -9.64 8.79 -12.09
C GLU A 58 -10.34 8.49 -10.75
N ALA A 59 -11.52 7.86 -10.79
CA ALA A 59 -12.25 7.46 -9.58
C ALA A 59 -11.52 6.34 -8.80
N GLU A 60 -10.90 5.39 -9.51
CA GLU A 60 -10.11 4.31 -8.90
C GLU A 60 -8.80 4.88 -8.30
N ALA A 61 -8.16 5.84 -8.97
CA ALA A 61 -7.00 6.57 -8.48
C ALA A 61 -7.31 7.39 -7.22
N ALA A 62 -8.42 8.14 -7.22
CA ALA A 62 -8.83 8.94 -6.09
C ALA A 62 -9.14 8.11 -4.84
N ALA A 63 -9.78 6.95 -5.02
CA ALA A 63 -10.06 6.01 -3.93
C ALA A 63 -8.77 5.43 -3.30
N ALA A 64 -7.75 5.17 -4.12
CA ALA A 64 -6.44 4.72 -3.65
C ALA A 64 -5.70 5.81 -2.85
N SER A 65 -5.70 7.05 -3.35
CA SER A 65 -5.07 8.17 -2.63
C SER A 65 -5.78 8.47 -1.30
N ALA A 66 -7.11 8.40 -1.26
CA ALA A 66 -7.88 8.67 -0.03
C ALA A 66 -7.67 7.60 1.06
N THR A 67 -7.31 6.37 0.70
CA THR A 67 -6.99 5.32 1.68
C THR A 67 -5.62 5.49 2.31
N ILE A 68 -4.67 6.14 1.62
CA ILE A 68 -3.35 6.50 2.16
C ILE A 68 -3.48 7.74 3.06
N GLU A 69 -4.27 8.73 2.65
CA GLU A 69 -4.43 10.00 3.38
C GLU A 69 -5.56 9.97 4.42
N GLY A 70 -5.88 8.77 4.94
CA GLY A 70 -7.01 8.50 5.82
C GLY A 70 -7.40 9.66 6.75
N ARG A 71 -8.61 10.18 6.52
CA ARG A 71 -9.38 10.96 7.49
C ARG A 71 -10.33 10.03 8.24
#